data_AF-A0AB36B3X7-F1
#
_entry.id   AF-A0AB36B3X7-F1
#
_cell.length_a   1.000
_cell.length_b   1.000
_cell.length_c   1.000
_cell.angle_alpha   90.00
_cell.angle_beta   90.00
_cell.angle_gamma   90.00
#
_symmetry.space_group_name_H-M   'P 1'
#
loop_
_entity.id
_entity.type
_entity.pdbx_description
1 polymer ?
#
loop_
_entity_poly.entity_id
_entity_poly.type
_entity_poly.pdbx_seq_one_letter_code
_entity_poly.pdbx_strand_id
1 'polypeptide(L)' 'MYSVFIRDIIRRNQELLESEQINAIDKELLTAYYMGTKNEVSQQTALKFLCECLQQHYHQNVILLIDE' A
#
# COMPACT_ATOMS: atom_id res chain seq x y z
N MET A 1 10.64 11.59 5.40
CA MET A 1 9.96 12.40 4.36
C MET A 1 9.12 11.50 3.45
N TYR A 2 9.73 10.47 2.85
CA TYR A 2 9.07 9.54 1.94
C TYR A 2 8.04 8.56 2.53
N SER A 3 8.11 8.28 3.84
CA SER A 3 7.13 7.46 4.56
C SER A 3 5.74 8.12 4.62
N VAL A 4 5.66 9.44 4.49
CA VAL A 4 4.38 10.19 4.44
C VAL A 4 3.59 9.83 3.18
N PHE A 5 4.30 9.67 2.06
CA PHE A 5 3.69 9.43 0.76
C PHE A 5 2.98 8.07 0.68
N ILE A 6 3.64 7.01 1.13
CA ILE A 6 3.07 5.65 1.23
C ILE A 6 1.85 5.65 2.15
N ARG A 7 1.95 6.38 3.27
CA ARG A 7 0.85 6.51 4.22
C ARG A 7 -0.35 7.23 3.61
N ASP A 8 -0.14 8.27 2.81
CA ASP A 8 -1.21 8.97 2.10
C ASP A 8 -1.86 8.11 1.02
N ILE A 9 -1.10 7.28 0.28
CA ILE A 9 -1.69 6.32 -0.66
C ILE A 9 -2.57 5.33 0.10
N ILE A 10 -2.08 4.73 1.18
CA ILE A 10 -2.87 3.77 1.97
C ILE A 10 -4.10 4.47 2.57
N ARG A 11 -3.98 5.72 3.01
CA ARG A 11 -5.11 6.50 3.53
C ARG A 11 -6.17 6.79 2.46
N ARG A 12 -5.76 7.01 1.21
CA ARG A 12 -6.68 7.20 0.08
C ARG A 12 -7.32 5.89 -0.38
N ASN A 13 -6.68 4.76 -0.12
CA ASN A 13 -7.11 3.42 -0.50
C ASN A 13 -7.34 2.55 0.74
N GLN A 14 -8.10 3.06 1.72
CA GLN A 14 -8.37 2.34 2.98
C GLN A 14 -9.14 1.04 2.77
N GLU A 15 -9.87 0.92 1.66
CA GLU A 15 -10.54 -0.31 1.23
C GLU A 15 -9.58 -1.51 1.12
N LEU A 16 -8.28 -1.28 0.90
CA LEU A 16 -7.28 -2.35 0.88
C LEU A 16 -7.10 -3.01 2.25
N LEU A 17 -7.29 -2.27 3.34
CA LEU A 17 -7.17 -2.82 4.69
C LEU A 17 -8.33 -3.77 5.02
N GLU A 18 -9.50 -3.54 4.42
CA GLU A 18 -10.71 -4.33 4.64
C GLU A 18 -10.94 -5.39 3.54
N SER A 19 -10.29 -5.23 2.38
CA SER A 19 -10.43 -6.09 1.20
C SER A 19 -10.39 -7.59 1.50
N GLU A 20 -11.45 -8.34 1.21
CA GLU A 20 -11.46 -9.82 1.34
C GLU A 20 -10.49 -10.51 0.38
N GLN A 21 -10.06 -9.80 -0.66
CA GLN A 21 -9.18 -10.30 -1.71
C GLN A 21 -7.70 -10.22 -1.34
N ILE A 22 -7.35 -9.43 -0.31
CA ILE A 22 -5.98 -9.30 0.18
C ILE A 22 -5.82 -10.23 1.39
N ASN A 23 -4.75 -11.02 1.37
CA ASN A 23 -4.48 -11.96 2.44
C ASN A 23 -4.14 -11.25 3.78
N ALA A 24 -4.24 -11.97 4.89
CA ALA A 24 -4.01 -11.41 6.22
C ALA A 24 -2.57 -10.88 6.42
N ILE A 25 -1.57 -11.51 5.81
CA ILE A 25 -0.16 -11.14 5.92
C ILE A 25 0.09 -9.78 5.24
N ASP A 26 -0.46 -9.60 4.05
CA ASP A 26 -0.35 -8.38 3.26
C ASP A 26 -1.13 -7.24 3.92
N LYS A 27 -2.28 -7.53 4.54
CA LYS A 27 -3.00 -6.55 5.39
C LYS A 27 -2.19 -6.09 6.60
N GLU A 28 -1.50 -7.00 7.28
CA GLU A 28 -0.59 -6.64 8.38
C GLU A 28 0.55 -5.75 7.87
N LEU A 29 1.11 -6.06 6.70
CA LEU A 29 2.13 -5.25 6.04
C LEU A 29 1.62 -3.85 5.66
N LEU A 30 0.42 -3.74 5.07
CA LEU A 30 -0.24 -2.46 4.77
C LEU A 30 -0.42 -1.64 6.05
N THR A 31 -0.86 -2.28 7.13
CA THR A 31 -1.02 -1.64 8.44
C THR A 31 0.31 -1.14 8.99
N ALA A 32 1.38 -1.93 8.87
CA ALA A 32 2.73 -1.53 9.29
C ALA A 32 3.28 -0.35 8.45
N TYR A 33 3.04 -0.34 7.14
CA TYR A 33 3.38 0.80 6.29
C TYR A 33 2.59 2.05 6.67
N TYR A 34 1.30 1.90 6.97
CA TYR A 34 0.45 3.01 7.43
C TYR A 34 0.87 3.56 8.79
N MET A 35 1.29 2.69 9.73
CA MET A 35 1.78 3.12 11.05
C MET A 35 3.19 3.71 11.01
N GLY A 36 3.90 3.59 9.89
CA GLY A 36 5.27 4.11 9.75
C GLY A 36 6.30 3.30 10.54
N THR A 37 5.99 2.07 10.93
CA THR A 37 6.90 1.18 11.68
C THR A 37 7.97 0.54 10.80
N LYS A 38 7.79 0.52 9.47
CA LYS A 38 8.84 0.14 8.51
C LYS A 38 9.59 1.38 7.98
N ASN A 39 10.59 1.83 8.73
CA ASN A 39 11.43 2.98 8.34
C ASN A 39 12.55 2.66 7.34
N GLU A 40 12.88 1.38 7.11
CA GLU A 40 14.04 0.98 6.28
C GLU A 40 13.67 0.32 4.94
N VAL A 41 12.39 0.23 4.58
CA VAL A 41 12.01 -0.32 3.29
C VAL A 41 12.19 0.74 2.21
N SER A 42 12.92 0.39 1.14
CA SER A 42 13.05 1.26 -0.03
C SER A 42 11.66 1.59 -0.57
N GLN A 43 11.40 2.87 -0.88
CA GLN A 43 10.09 3.31 -1.39
C GLN A 43 9.58 2.47 -2.57
N GLN A 44 10.50 2.05 -3.44
CA GLN A 44 10.18 1.20 -4.58
C GLN A 44 9.56 -0.14 -4.15
N THR A 45 10.05 -0.73 -3.06
CA THR A 45 9.49 -1.97 -2.53
C THR A 45 8.10 -1.74 -1.94
N ALA A 46 7.90 -0.64 -1.21
CA ALA A 46 6.59 -0.28 -0.66
C ALA A 46 5.57 0.04 -1.77
N LEU A 47 5.97 0.76 -2.82
CA LEU A 47 5.14 1.07 -3.98
C LEU A 47 4.79 -0.19 -4.78
N LYS A 48 5.77 -1.06 -5.03
CA LYS A 48 5.53 -2.34 -5.71
C LYS A 48 4.52 -3.18 -4.94
N PHE A 49 4.69 -3.27 -3.63
CA PHE A 49 3.76 -3.97 -2.76
C PHE A 49 2.35 -3.37 -2.79
N LEU A 50 2.23 -2.03 -2.77
CA LEU A 50 0.94 -1.36 -2.91
C LEU A 50 0.27 -1.65 -4.26
N CYS A 51 1.04 -1.63 -5.36
CA CYS A 51 0.52 -2.00 -6.68
C CYS A 51 0.00 -3.43 -6.70
N GLU A 52 0.72 -4.38 -6.09
CA GLU A 52 0.30 -5.78 -5.98
C GLU A 52 -1.00 -5.90 -5.18
N CYS A 53 -1.10 -5.21 -4.04
CA CYS A 53 -2.33 -5.17 -3.23
C CYS A 53 -3.52 -4.58 -4.00
N LEU A 54 -3.31 -3.46 -4.69
CA LEU A 54 -4.34 -2.81 -5.52
C LEU A 54 -4.77 -3.71 -6.68
N GLN A 55 -3.81 -4.36 -7.35
CA GLN A 55 -4.09 -5.29 -8.43
C GLN A 55 -4.89 -6.50 -7.96
N GLN A 56 -4.57 -7.04 -6.78
CA GLN A 56 -5.33 -8.13 -6.17
C GLN A 56 -6.75 -7.68 -5.79
N HIS A 57 -6.92 -6.49 -5.22
CA HIS A 57 -8.23 -5.99 -4.83
C HIS A 57 -9.13 -5.76 -6.05
N TYR A 58 -8.64 -5.05 -7.07
CA TYR A 58 -9.44 -4.70 -8.26
C TYR A 58 -9.42 -5.76 -9.37
N HIS A 59 -8.58 -6.80 -9.26
CA HIS A 59 -8.37 -7.82 -10.29
C HIS A 59 -7.97 -7.23 -11.66
N GLN A 60 -7.28 -6.08 -11.65
CA GLN A 60 -6.94 -5.29 -12.83
C GLN A 60 -5.54 -4.70 -12.70
N ASN A 61 -4.92 -4.37 -13.83
CA ASN A 61 -3.66 -3.61 -13.80
C ASN A 61 -3.93 -2.20 -13.27
N VAL A 62 -3.18 -1.80 -12.25
CA VAL A 62 -3.37 -0.52 -11.56
C VAL A 62 -2.25 0.44 -11.93
N ILE A 63 -2.61 1.69 -12.18
CA ILE A 63 -1.68 2.80 -12.35
C ILE A 63 -1.84 3.72 -11.13
N LEU A 64 -0.77 3.84 -10.33
CA LEU A 64 -0.71 4.84 -9.27
C LEU A 64 -0.27 6.17 -9.86
N LEU A 65 -1.21 7.11 -9.94
CA LEU A 65 -0.91 8.50 -10.25
C LEU A 65 -0.51 9.22 -8.97
N ILE A 66 0.69 9.77 -8.99
CA ILE A 66 1.31 10.48 -7.89
C ILE A 66 1.46 11.92 -8.34
N ASP A 67 0.68 12.83 -7.75
CA ASP A 67 0.91 14.27 -7.87
C ASP A 67 1.98 14.66 -6.84
N GLU A 68 3.03 15.35 -7.29
CA GLU A 68 4.12 15.88 -6.44
C GLU A 68 3.65 17.03 -5.54
#